data_AF-J9GNR6-F1
#
_entry.id   AF-J9GNR6-F1
#
_cell.length_a   1.000
_cell.length_b   1.000
_cell.length_c   1.000
_cell.angle_alpha   90.00
_cell.angle_beta   90.00
_cell.angle_gamma   90.00
#
_symmetry.space_group_name_H-M   'P 1'
#
loop_
_entity.id
_entity.type
_entity.pdbx_description
1 polymer ?
#
loop_
_entity_poly.entity_id
_entity_poly.type
_entity_poly.pdbx_seq_one_letter_code
_entity_poly.pdbx_strand_id
1 'polypeptide(L)'
;MASGFKYDLKPMEDNMPEMCRFDTVYRYSGGFNLVTTNLSGVLPPLCPLALDFKTRKATPIFNVKVHKAIAANETALQIEKGSLVYVGMHLGNGTNGGTVTKIDKSKNGYDEVTLATSPTLVAKIGDVLFEAKATNGKEPKATANALNYAATKVEEGATVTAIGQAFEIRPSKLIAPISEKDKASLGDRFMFTY
;
A
#
# COMPACT_ATOMS: atom_id res chain seq x y z
N MET A 1 -20.38 -8.01 -48.69
CA MET A 1 -19.26 -8.22 -47.75
C MET A 1 -19.82 -8.17 -46.35
N ALA A 2 -19.88 -9.29 -45.64
CA ALA A 2 -20.39 -9.35 -44.27
C ALA A 2 -19.55 -8.42 -43.38
N SER A 3 -20.22 -7.59 -42.59
CA SER A 3 -19.61 -6.69 -41.60
C SER A 3 -18.78 -7.53 -40.63
N GLY A 4 -17.45 -7.47 -40.77
CA GLY A 4 -16.54 -8.25 -39.95
C GLY A 4 -16.65 -7.83 -38.49
N PHE A 5 -17.05 -8.78 -37.63
CA PHE A 5 -17.02 -8.60 -36.20
C PHE A 5 -15.61 -8.21 -35.77
N LYS A 6 -15.45 -6.98 -35.25
CA LYS A 6 -14.23 -6.57 -34.57
C LYS A 6 -14.33 -7.07 -33.12
N TYR A 7 -13.57 -8.10 -32.80
CA TYR A 7 -13.35 -8.49 -31.41
C TYR A 7 -12.39 -7.45 -30.80
N ASP A 8 -12.93 -6.53 -30.00
CA ASP A 8 -12.13 -5.67 -29.12
C ASP A 8 -11.60 -6.54 -27.98
N LEU A 9 -10.58 -7.36 -28.29
CA LEU A 9 -9.83 -8.16 -27.33
C LEU A 9 -8.96 -7.23 -26.48
N LYS A 10 -9.59 -6.36 -25.69
CA LYS A 10 -8.90 -5.81 -24.53
C LYS A 10 -8.56 -7.01 -23.64
N PRO A 11 -7.29 -7.18 -23.22
CA PRO A 11 -6.95 -8.17 -22.20
C PRO A 11 -7.94 -8.02 -21.04
N MET A 12 -8.64 -9.11 -20.71
CA MET A 12 -9.71 -9.08 -19.70
C MET A 12 -9.16 -8.82 -18.29
N GLU A 13 -7.86 -9.04 -18.10
CA GLU A 13 -7.09 -8.67 -16.93
C GLU A 13 -5.97 -7.73 -17.37
N ASP A 14 -5.83 -6.59 -16.68
CA ASP A 14 -4.55 -5.88 -16.69
C ASP A 14 -3.46 -6.88 -16.35
N ASN A 15 -2.38 -6.93 -17.14
CA ASN A 15 -1.23 -7.80 -16.87
C ASN A 15 -0.75 -7.55 -15.45
N MET A 16 -1.16 -8.41 -14.51
CA MET A 16 -0.73 -8.29 -13.13
C MET A 16 0.79 -8.49 -13.15
N PRO A 17 1.58 -7.47 -12.76
CA PRO A 17 3.01 -7.57 -12.90
C PRO A 17 3.50 -8.74 -12.04
N GLU A 18 4.51 -9.46 -12.50
CA GLU A 18 5.17 -10.47 -11.69
C GLU A 18 5.88 -9.80 -10.50
N MET A 19 5.15 -9.66 -9.39
CA MET A 19 5.61 -8.94 -8.20
C MET A 19 6.52 -9.78 -7.31
N CYS A 20 6.42 -11.11 -7.35
CA CYS A 20 7.29 -12.02 -6.61
C CYS A 20 7.40 -13.38 -7.31
N ARG A 21 8.33 -14.23 -6.87
CA ARG A 21 8.41 -15.61 -7.33
C ARG A 21 7.33 -16.45 -6.65
N PHE A 22 6.25 -16.72 -7.38
CA PHE A 22 5.03 -17.32 -6.82
C PHE A 22 5.23 -18.71 -6.20
N ASP A 23 6.15 -19.51 -6.74
CA ASP A 23 6.46 -20.86 -6.20
C ASP A 23 7.00 -20.83 -4.76
N THR A 24 7.52 -19.68 -4.32
CA THR A 24 8.08 -19.52 -2.97
C THR A 24 7.07 -19.00 -1.95
N VAL A 25 5.82 -18.76 -2.39
CA VAL A 25 4.77 -18.19 -1.55
C VAL A 25 4.22 -19.25 -0.60
N TYR A 26 4.43 -19.05 0.70
CA TYR A 26 3.77 -19.82 1.74
C TYR A 26 2.56 -19.06 2.27
N ARG A 27 1.39 -19.69 2.23
CA ARG A 27 0.14 -19.13 2.77
C ARG A 27 -0.14 -19.66 4.16
N TYR A 28 -0.61 -18.78 5.05
CA TYR A 28 -1.21 -19.22 6.30
C TYR A 28 -2.50 -20.01 6.03
N SER A 29 -2.68 -21.10 6.77
CA SER A 29 -3.93 -21.85 6.78
C SER A 29 -5.01 -21.09 7.56
N GLY A 30 -6.17 -20.90 6.92
CA GLY A 30 -7.32 -20.18 7.48
C GLY A 30 -7.25 -18.67 7.24
N GLY A 31 -8.38 -18.08 6.83
CA GLY A 31 -8.48 -16.65 6.55
C GLY A 31 -8.45 -15.77 7.80
N PHE A 32 -8.18 -14.49 7.61
CA PHE A 32 -8.26 -13.44 8.62
C PHE A 32 -9.36 -12.46 8.24
N ASN A 33 -10.14 -12.00 9.22
CA ASN A 33 -11.16 -10.98 9.00
C ASN A 33 -10.49 -9.65 8.67
N LEU A 34 -10.84 -9.07 7.52
CA LEU A 34 -10.28 -7.80 7.08
C LEU A 34 -10.84 -6.66 7.95
N VAL A 35 -9.96 -5.86 8.53
CA VAL A 35 -10.36 -4.60 9.15
C VAL A 35 -10.59 -3.61 8.01
N THR A 36 -11.85 -3.23 7.76
CA THR A 36 -12.26 -2.38 6.64
C THR A 36 -12.27 -0.88 6.96
N THR A 37 -11.83 -0.49 8.16
CA THR A 37 -11.77 0.92 8.58
C THR A 37 -10.90 1.73 7.62
N ASN A 38 -11.45 2.81 7.06
CA ASN A 38 -10.80 3.70 6.10
C ASN A 38 -10.35 3.03 4.79
N LEU A 39 -10.88 1.85 4.46
CA LEU A 39 -10.65 1.17 3.18
C LEU A 39 -11.83 1.33 2.23
N SER A 40 -11.52 1.39 0.94
CA SER A 40 -12.50 1.30 -0.13
C SER A 40 -11.89 0.63 -1.36
N GLY A 41 -12.72 0.03 -2.20
CA GLY A 41 -12.28 -0.61 -3.44
C GLY A 41 -11.73 -2.02 -3.25
N VAL A 42 -10.54 -2.27 -3.80
CA VAL A 42 -9.90 -3.60 -3.81
C VAL A 42 -8.53 -3.50 -3.16
N LEU A 43 -8.28 -4.35 -2.16
CA LEU A 43 -6.98 -4.51 -1.54
C LEU A 43 -6.06 -5.27 -2.51
N PRO A 44 -4.93 -4.69 -2.95
CA PRO A 44 -4.07 -5.34 -3.93
C PRO A 44 -3.35 -6.57 -3.35
N PRO A 45 -2.91 -7.50 -4.21
CA PRO A 45 -2.01 -8.57 -3.78
C PRO A 45 -0.69 -7.97 -3.26
N LEU A 46 -0.03 -8.70 -2.37
CA LEU A 46 1.17 -8.30 -1.64
C LEU A 46 1.05 -7.00 -0.82
N CYS A 47 -0.17 -6.50 -0.59
CA CYS A 47 -0.37 -5.39 0.33
C CYS A 47 0.12 -5.78 1.74
N PRO A 48 0.91 -4.93 2.42
CA PRO A 48 1.39 -5.22 3.77
C PRO A 48 0.24 -5.30 4.78
N LEU A 49 0.26 -6.34 5.61
CA LEU A 49 -0.75 -6.62 6.62
C LEU A 49 -0.12 -6.75 8.01
N ALA A 50 -0.79 -6.18 9.01
CA ALA A 50 -0.59 -6.51 10.41
C ALA A 50 -1.65 -7.53 10.85
N LEU A 51 -1.24 -8.79 11.02
CA LEU A 51 -2.09 -9.87 11.50
C LEU A 51 -2.11 -9.92 13.03
N ASP A 52 -3.32 -10.03 13.59
CA ASP A 52 -3.54 -10.44 14.97
C ASP A 52 -4.05 -11.89 14.99
N PHE A 53 -3.20 -12.80 15.46
CA PHE A 53 -3.52 -14.23 15.54
C PHE A 53 -4.54 -14.56 16.63
N LYS A 54 -4.70 -13.70 17.65
CA LYS A 54 -5.68 -13.92 18.74
C LYS A 54 -7.08 -13.57 18.29
N THR A 55 -7.25 -12.39 17.70
CA THR A 55 -8.57 -11.92 17.22
C THR A 55 -8.88 -12.34 15.78
N ARG A 56 -7.92 -12.97 15.09
CA ARG A 56 -8.01 -13.38 13.68
C ARG A 56 -8.34 -12.21 12.76
N LYS A 57 -7.75 -11.05 13.03
CA LYS A 57 -7.93 -9.82 12.23
C LYS A 57 -6.70 -9.52 11.40
N ALA A 58 -6.90 -8.97 10.21
CA ALA A 58 -5.86 -8.43 9.35
C ALA A 58 -6.11 -6.94 9.15
N THR A 59 -5.17 -6.12 9.62
CA THR A 59 -5.20 -4.67 9.43
C THR A 59 -4.25 -4.31 8.28
N PRO A 60 -4.75 -3.77 7.16
CA PRO A 60 -3.89 -3.27 6.10
C PRO A 60 -3.02 -2.11 6.58
N ILE A 61 -1.78 -2.09 6.13
CA ILE A 61 -0.84 -1.01 6.41
C ILE A 61 -0.82 -0.09 5.20
N PHE A 62 -1.14 1.17 5.44
CA PHE A 62 -1.21 2.19 4.40
C PHE A 62 0.15 2.85 4.26
N ASN A 63 0.91 2.39 3.28
CA ASN A 63 2.12 3.07 2.85
C ASN A 63 1.86 3.81 1.54
N VAL A 64 2.56 4.92 1.32
CA VAL A 64 2.46 5.72 0.10
C VAL A 64 3.84 5.99 -0.46
N LYS A 65 3.97 5.97 -1.79
CA LYS A 65 5.22 6.29 -2.48
C LYS A 65 5.16 7.69 -3.06
N VAL A 66 6.20 8.47 -2.82
CA VAL A 66 6.28 9.88 -3.22
C VAL A 66 6.56 9.96 -4.72
N HIS A 67 5.66 10.63 -5.46
CA HIS A 67 5.78 10.85 -6.90
C HIS A 67 6.65 12.08 -7.21
N LYS A 68 6.55 13.13 -6.38
CA LYS A 68 7.36 14.35 -6.49
C LYS A 68 7.90 14.74 -5.12
N ALA A 69 9.16 15.15 -5.07
CA ALA A 69 9.79 15.59 -3.84
C ALA A 69 8.99 16.74 -3.18
N ILE A 70 9.00 16.74 -1.85
CA ILE A 70 8.34 17.74 -1.02
C ILE A 70 9.34 18.36 -0.06
N ALA A 71 9.30 19.68 0.07
CA ALA A 71 10.09 20.44 1.03
C ALA A 71 9.30 20.73 2.31
N ALA A 72 10.00 21.11 3.37
CA ALA A 72 9.36 21.48 4.63
C ALA A 72 8.40 22.65 4.41
N ASN A 73 7.28 22.66 5.14
CA ASN A 73 6.19 23.63 5.05
C ASN A 73 5.38 23.59 3.74
N GLU A 74 5.72 22.76 2.76
CA GLU A 74 4.87 22.57 1.58
C GLU A 74 3.65 21.72 1.94
N THR A 75 2.47 22.18 1.55
CA THR A 75 1.20 21.51 1.88
C THR A 75 0.71 20.60 0.77
N ALA A 76 1.28 20.65 -0.44
CA ALA A 76 0.89 19.80 -1.55
C ALA A 76 1.88 18.65 -1.74
N LEU A 77 1.44 17.42 -1.50
CA LEU A 77 2.21 16.20 -1.69
C LEU A 77 1.66 15.43 -2.91
N GLN A 78 2.55 15.03 -3.82
CA GLN A 78 2.17 14.16 -4.94
C GLN A 78 2.63 12.73 -4.64
N ILE A 79 1.70 11.79 -4.69
CA ILE A 79 1.95 10.36 -4.45
C ILE A 79 1.57 9.52 -5.67
N GLU A 80 2.10 8.30 -5.75
CA GLU A 80 1.75 7.37 -6.82
C GLU A 80 0.24 7.08 -6.86
N LYS A 81 -0.26 6.86 -8.07
CA LYS A 81 -1.69 6.66 -8.34
C LYS A 81 -2.22 5.41 -7.66
N GLY A 82 -3.44 5.48 -7.11
CA GLY A 82 -4.10 4.32 -6.53
C GLY A 82 -3.63 4.00 -5.12
N SER A 83 -2.93 4.93 -4.48
CA SER A 83 -2.53 4.83 -3.08
C SER A 83 -3.75 4.74 -2.16
N LEU A 84 -3.65 3.93 -1.10
CA LEU A 84 -4.70 3.69 -0.11
C LEU A 84 -4.77 4.78 0.98
N VAL A 85 -4.42 6.03 0.64
CA VAL A 85 -4.43 7.17 1.58
C VAL A 85 -5.87 7.59 1.91
N TYR A 86 -6.08 8.07 3.14
CA TYR A 86 -7.38 8.56 3.62
C TYR A 86 -7.23 9.90 4.38
N VAL A 87 -8.33 10.65 4.51
CA VAL A 87 -8.34 11.96 5.19
C VAL A 87 -8.19 11.78 6.70
N GLY A 88 -7.31 12.58 7.32
CA GLY A 88 -6.96 12.47 8.74
C GLY A 88 -5.78 11.55 9.02
N MET A 89 -5.25 10.86 8.00
CA MET A 89 -4.07 10.01 8.12
C MET A 89 -2.82 10.86 8.43
N HIS A 90 -1.97 10.38 9.34
CA HIS A 90 -0.63 10.94 9.52
C HIS A 90 0.37 10.18 8.66
N LEU A 91 1.14 10.88 7.85
CA LEU A 91 2.24 10.32 7.06
C LEU A 91 3.57 10.65 7.73
N GLY A 92 4.48 9.69 7.74
CA GLY A 92 5.80 9.83 8.34
C GLY A 92 6.91 9.16 7.54
N ASN A 93 8.12 9.67 7.71
CA ASN A 93 9.35 9.08 7.18
C ASN A 93 10.33 8.63 8.29
N GLY A 94 9.90 8.65 9.56
CA GLY A 94 10.71 8.33 10.73
C GLY A 94 11.35 9.54 11.41
N THR A 95 11.43 10.67 10.71
CA THR A 95 12.00 11.93 11.24
C THR A 95 10.98 13.06 11.25
N ASN A 96 10.23 13.16 10.16
CA ASN A 96 9.31 14.22 9.83
C ASN A 96 7.93 13.64 9.49
N GLY A 97 6.89 14.45 9.66
CA GLY A 97 5.52 14.02 9.36
C GLY A 97 4.59 15.14 8.93
N GLY A 98 3.40 14.73 8.51
CA GLY A 98 2.30 15.60 8.11
C GLY A 98 0.96 14.90 8.18
N THR A 99 -0.11 15.67 8.38
CA THR A 99 -1.49 15.14 8.44
C THR A 99 -2.22 15.41 7.15
N VAL A 100 -2.85 14.40 6.57
CA VAL A 100 -3.66 14.54 5.34
C VAL A 100 -4.99 15.22 5.66
N THR A 101 -5.29 16.31 4.96
CA THR A 101 -6.55 17.07 5.10
C THR A 101 -7.46 16.93 3.88
N LYS A 102 -6.89 16.73 2.69
CA LYS A 102 -7.65 16.56 1.45
C LYS A 102 -6.91 15.61 0.49
N ILE A 103 -7.68 14.90 -0.32
CA ILE A 103 -7.16 14.01 -1.36
C ILE A 103 -7.86 14.37 -2.67
N ASP A 104 -7.09 14.55 -3.74
CA ASP A 104 -7.55 14.73 -5.10
C ASP A 104 -7.03 13.60 -6.00
N LYS A 105 -7.98 12.80 -6.52
CA LYS A 105 -7.71 11.67 -7.42
C LYS A 105 -8.04 11.96 -8.88
N SER A 106 -8.33 13.21 -9.25
CA SER A 106 -8.74 13.59 -10.61
C SER A 106 -7.60 13.54 -11.64
N LYS A 107 -6.35 13.58 -11.19
CA LYS A 107 -5.17 13.65 -12.06
C LYS A 107 -4.80 12.28 -12.63
N ASN A 108 -4.39 12.28 -13.90
CA ASN A 108 -3.86 11.09 -14.56
C ASN A 108 -2.37 10.94 -14.22
N GLY A 109 -2.00 9.81 -13.61
CA GLY A 109 -0.60 9.48 -13.27
C GLY A 109 -0.19 9.65 -11.80
N TYR A 110 -0.85 10.51 -11.03
CA TYR A 110 -0.59 10.70 -9.60
C TYR A 110 -1.88 11.02 -8.84
N ASP A 111 -1.84 10.84 -7.52
CA ASP A 111 -2.84 11.38 -6.59
C ASP A 111 -2.21 12.56 -5.83
N GLU A 112 -2.96 13.63 -5.63
CA GLU A 112 -2.50 14.81 -4.91
C GLU A 112 -3.12 14.83 -3.52
N VAL A 113 -2.28 15.03 -2.52
CA VAL A 113 -2.65 15.04 -1.11
C VAL A 113 -2.31 16.39 -0.52
N THR A 114 -3.30 17.04 0.08
CA THR A 114 -3.08 18.26 0.86
C THR A 114 -2.78 17.89 2.30
N LEU A 115 -1.68 18.41 2.84
CA LEU A 115 -1.28 18.29 4.23
C LEU A 115 -1.81 19.47 5.05
N ALA A 116 -1.91 19.28 6.36
CA ALA A 116 -2.17 20.34 7.32
C ALA A 116 -1.08 21.44 7.23
N THR A 117 -1.39 22.64 7.73
CA THR A 117 -0.47 23.78 7.67
C THR A 117 0.87 23.50 8.37
N SER A 118 1.95 24.00 7.78
CA SER A 118 3.32 23.86 8.29
C SER A 118 3.75 22.41 8.57
N PRO A 119 3.61 21.46 7.62
CA PRO A 119 4.07 20.11 7.83
C PRO A 119 5.60 20.09 7.90
N THR A 120 6.14 19.24 8.76
CA THR A 120 7.59 19.03 8.86
C THR A 120 8.10 18.07 7.78
N LEU A 121 7.18 17.38 7.08
CA LEU A 121 7.47 16.35 6.09
C LEU A 121 8.44 16.86 5.02
N VAL A 122 9.53 16.11 4.85
CA VAL A 122 10.49 16.28 3.75
C VAL A 122 10.72 14.90 3.16
N ALA A 123 10.54 14.75 1.86
CA ALA A 123 10.72 13.47 1.19
C ALA A 123 11.18 13.67 -0.25
N LYS A 124 11.97 12.73 -0.75
CA LYS A 124 12.46 12.69 -2.13
C LYS A 124 11.52 11.86 -3.00
N ILE A 125 11.68 12.00 -4.30
CA ILE A 125 10.99 11.16 -5.27
C ILE A 125 11.35 9.70 -5.01
N GLY A 126 10.35 8.82 -4.97
CA GLY A 126 10.52 7.39 -4.75
C GLY A 126 10.57 6.97 -3.28
N ASP A 127 10.63 7.90 -2.33
CA ASP A 127 10.58 7.57 -0.90
C ASP A 127 9.22 6.94 -0.56
N VAL A 128 9.23 5.94 0.32
CA VAL A 128 8.01 5.30 0.83
C VAL A 128 7.72 5.85 2.23
N LEU A 129 6.60 6.54 2.37
CA LEU A 129 6.09 7.06 3.64
C LEU A 129 5.12 6.05 4.26
N PHE A 130 5.17 5.92 5.58
CA PHE A 130 4.29 5.04 6.34
C PHE A 130 3.19 5.81 7.05
N GLU A 131 2.11 5.10 7.41
CA GLU A 131 1.11 5.59 8.34
C GLU A 131 1.72 5.80 9.73
N ALA A 132 1.85 7.05 10.16
CA ALA A 132 2.44 7.40 11.44
C ALA A 132 1.41 7.38 12.57
N LYS A 133 1.88 7.07 13.79
CA LYS A 133 1.07 7.12 15.01
C LYS A 133 0.70 8.55 15.42
N ALA A 134 1.54 9.51 15.07
CA ALA A 134 1.40 10.91 15.46
C ALA A 134 1.82 11.84 14.32
N THR A 135 1.42 13.11 14.43
CA THR A 135 1.71 14.16 13.43
C THR A 135 3.20 14.39 13.16
N ASN A 136 4.06 14.06 14.12
CA ASN A 136 5.51 14.19 13.97
C ASN A 136 6.16 13.15 13.05
N GLY A 137 5.41 12.11 12.64
CA GLY A 137 5.87 11.14 11.64
C GLY A 137 7.01 10.22 12.07
N LYS A 138 7.30 10.10 13.38
CA LYS A 138 8.47 9.35 13.87
C LYS A 138 8.29 7.84 13.89
N GLU A 139 7.12 7.38 14.32
CA GLU A 139 6.85 5.96 14.52
C GLU A 139 5.67 5.51 13.67
N PRO A 140 5.77 4.35 13.01
CA PRO A 140 4.64 3.77 12.29
C PRO A 140 3.53 3.38 13.27
N LYS A 141 2.28 3.47 12.83
CA LYS A 141 1.10 3.09 13.61
C LYS A 141 1.03 1.58 13.82
N ALA A 142 1.42 0.82 12.81
CA ALA A 142 1.55 -0.63 12.83
C ALA A 142 2.68 -1.04 11.86
N THR A 143 3.23 -2.23 12.05
CA THR A 143 4.28 -2.81 11.20
C THR A 143 3.81 -4.13 10.61
N ALA A 144 4.24 -4.41 9.37
CA ALA A 144 3.79 -5.60 8.64
C ALA A 144 4.39 -6.87 9.24
N ASN A 145 3.59 -7.91 9.35
CA ASN A 145 4.05 -9.27 9.70
C ASN A 145 3.63 -10.32 8.65
N ALA A 146 2.83 -9.92 7.67
CA ALA A 146 2.42 -10.72 6.53
C ALA A 146 2.08 -9.84 5.32
N LEU A 147 1.88 -10.48 4.17
CA LEU A 147 1.39 -9.82 2.95
C LEU A 147 0.06 -10.43 2.51
N ASN A 148 -0.74 -9.66 1.77
CA ASN A 148 -1.99 -10.16 1.20
C ASN A 148 -1.72 -11.12 0.01
N TYR A 149 -2.42 -12.25 -0.07
CA TYR A 149 -2.19 -13.23 -1.14
C TYR A 149 -2.81 -12.86 -2.48
N ALA A 150 -4.06 -12.39 -2.47
CA ALA A 150 -4.83 -12.14 -3.68
C ALA A 150 -5.60 -10.83 -3.58
N ALA A 151 -5.93 -10.24 -4.73
CA ALA A 151 -6.80 -9.08 -4.78
C ALA A 151 -8.10 -9.37 -3.99
N THR A 152 -8.36 -8.59 -2.96
CA THR A 152 -9.50 -8.82 -2.06
C THR A 152 -10.42 -7.61 -2.12
N LYS A 153 -11.68 -7.82 -2.53
CA LYS A 153 -12.68 -6.75 -2.52
C LYS A 153 -12.95 -6.32 -1.07
N VAL A 154 -12.93 -5.02 -0.83
CA VAL A 154 -13.22 -4.46 0.49
C VAL A 154 -14.73 -4.40 0.65
N GLU A 155 -15.28 -5.30 1.45
CA GLU A 155 -16.68 -5.34 1.84
C GLU A 155 -16.85 -5.84 3.27
N GLU A 156 -18.02 -5.61 3.86
CA GLU A 156 -18.29 -6.05 5.21
C GLU A 156 -18.21 -7.59 5.31
N GLY A 157 -17.48 -8.09 6.30
CA GLY A 157 -17.23 -9.52 6.46
C GLY A 157 -16.18 -10.11 5.51
N ALA A 158 -15.49 -9.28 4.70
CA ALA A 158 -14.41 -9.76 3.84
C ALA A 158 -13.29 -10.43 4.65
N THR A 159 -12.71 -11.47 4.07
CA THR A 159 -11.57 -12.18 4.65
C THR A 159 -10.39 -12.16 3.69
N VAL A 160 -9.19 -12.08 4.25
CA VAL A 160 -7.94 -12.15 3.49
C VAL A 160 -7.21 -13.45 3.78
N THR A 161 -6.55 -13.97 2.74
CA THR A 161 -5.56 -15.02 2.89
C THR A 161 -4.19 -14.36 3.01
N ALA A 162 -3.49 -14.63 4.10
CA ALA A 162 -2.20 -14.00 4.36
C ALA A 162 -1.03 -14.89 3.93
N ILE A 163 0.01 -14.25 3.40
CA ILE A 163 1.29 -14.85 3.05
C ILE A 163 2.20 -14.76 4.29
N GLY A 164 2.77 -15.89 4.69
CA GLY A 164 3.77 -15.97 5.75
C GLY A 164 5.22 -16.02 5.25
N GLN A 165 5.44 -16.26 3.95
CA GLN A 165 6.75 -16.25 3.31
C GLN A 165 6.61 -15.96 1.81
N ALA A 166 7.49 -15.17 1.23
CA ALA A 166 7.63 -15.00 -0.22
C ALA A 166 9.02 -14.50 -0.59
N PHE A 167 9.60 -15.02 -1.67
CA PHE A 167 10.93 -14.61 -2.14
C PHE A 167 10.87 -13.88 -3.48
N GLU A 168 11.97 -13.18 -3.78
CA GLU A 168 12.16 -12.40 -5.00
C GLU A 168 11.05 -11.34 -5.21
N ILE A 169 10.62 -10.70 -4.11
CA ILE A 169 9.64 -9.63 -4.15
C ILE A 169 10.29 -8.41 -4.80
N ARG A 170 9.69 -7.91 -5.88
CA ARG A 170 10.16 -6.76 -6.67
C ARG A 170 9.44 -5.48 -6.24
N PRO A 171 10.02 -4.63 -5.37
CA PRO A 171 9.32 -3.48 -4.80
C PRO A 171 8.86 -2.46 -5.85
N SER A 172 9.57 -2.35 -6.98
CA SER A 172 9.24 -1.46 -8.09
C SER A 172 7.96 -1.85 -8.85
N LYS A 173 7.50 -3.10 -8.72
CA LYS A 173 6.30 -3.62 -9.37
C LYS A 173 5.10 -3.74 -8.41
N LEU A 174 5.28 -3.43 -7.12
CA LEU A 174 4.22 -3.49 -6.14
C LEU A 174 3.23 -2.34 -6.32
N ILE A 175 1.93 -2.65 -6.25
CA ILE A 175 0.86 -1.64 -6.25
C ILE A 175 0.83 -0.92 -4.90
N ALA A 176 0.92 -1.68 -3.80
CA ALA A 176 1.05 -1.12 -2.45
C ALA A 176 2.52 -1.17 -2.03
N PRO A 177 3.17 -0.02 -1.79
CA PRO A 177 4.58 0.01 -1.41
C PRO A 177 4.79 -0.56 0.00
N ILE A 178 5.99 -1.08 0.26
CA ILE A 178 6.40 -1.62 1.56
C ILE A 178 7.50 -0.72 2.11
N SER A 179 7.29 -0.15 3.29
CA SER A 179 8.27 0.74 3.94
C SER A 179 9.48 -0.05 4.46
N GLU A 180 10.62 0.61 4.67
CA GLU A 180 11.80 -0.05 5.26
C GLU A 180 11.53 -0.62 6.66
N LYS A 181 10.65 0.03 7.45
CA LYS A 181 10.23 -0.47 8.76
C LYS A 181 9.42 -1.76 8.65
N ASP A 182 8.59 -1.87 7.62
CA ASP A 182 7.84 -3.09 7.33
C ASP A 182 8.76 -4.22 6.87
N LYS A 183 9.73 -3.93 5.99
CA LYS A 183 10.72 -4.93 5.55
C LYS A 183 11.48 -5.51 6.74
N ALA A 184 11.90 -4.65 7.68
CA ALA A 184 12.58 -5.07 8.90
C ALA A 184 11.69 -5.98 9.78
N SER A 185 10.39 -5.72 9.83
CA SER A 185 9.43 -6.52 10.61
C SER A 185 9.05 -7.85 9.94
N LEU A 186 8.96 -7.86 8.60
CA LEU A 186 8.72 -9.07 7.81
C LEU A 186 9.90 -10.06 7.91
N GLY A 187 11.12 -9.54 8.05
CA GLY A 187 12.33 -10.31 8.30
C GLY A 187 12.67 -11.30 7.18
N ASP A 188 13.44 -12.33 7.51
CA ASP A 188 14.06 -13.26 6.54
C ASP A 188 13.07 -14.13 5.75
N ARG A 189 11.80 -14.15 6.16
CA ARG A 189 10.73 -14.86 5.43
C ARG A 189 10.35 -14.14 4.13
N PHE A 190 10.74 -12.88 3.98
CA PHE A 190 10.41 -12.07 2.83
C PHE A 190 11.69 -11.53 2.18
N MET A 191 12.02 -12.02 0.97
CA MET A 191 13.23 -11.60 0.26
C MET A 191 12.87 -10.55 -0.79
N PHE A 192 13.40 -9.34 -0.62
CA PHE A 192 13.22 -8.23 -1.55
C PHE A 192 14.38 -8.13 -2.52
N THR A 193 14.09 -8.06 -3.82
CA THR A 193 15.09 -7.83 -4.88
C THR A 193 15.15 -6.35 -5.20
N TYR A 194 16.37 -5.79 -5.19
CA TYR A 194 16.65 -4.40 -5.48
C TYR A 194 17.10 -4.21 -6.92
#